data_AF-A0A7V8K0Z4-F1
#
_entry.id   AF-A0A7V8K0Z4-F1
#
_cell.length_a   1.000
_cell.length_b   1.000
_cell.length_c   1.000
_cell.angle_alpha   90.00
_cell.angle_beta   90.00
_cell.angle_gamma   90.00
#
_symmetry.space_group_name_H-M   'P 1'
#
loop_
_entity.id
_entity.type
_entity.pdbx_description
1 polymer ?
#
loop_
_entity_poly.entity_id
_entity_poly.type
_entity_poly.pdbx_seq_one_letter_code
_entity_poly.pdbx_strand_id
1 'polypeptide(L)'
;MRRPDLQLHFVIAITDDHARKLHAGYGFSCHVCVLRPKSRGEVRLADANPASAPRIDPRFLSDPEDLALLLQGVKKTRGIMEAAPLAKYRQRELYTADARSDEDLVRQIRARADTIYHPVGTCRMGAPNDAGAVVDPRLRVRGIEGLRVVDASVMPTLIGGNTNAPTVMIAERAADWMRGPPRFAAEADPATRGQAPSTSPAPATAPAAATAAAGFRAPAAGRSGS
;
A
#
# COMPACT_ATOMS: atom_id res chain seq x y z
N MET A 1 18.02 15.22 0.24
CA MET A 1 17.88 14.34 -0.94
C MET A 1 16.43 14.33 -1.42
N ARG A 2 16.21 14.63 -2.71
CA ARG A 2 14.91 14.55 -3.37
C ARG A 2 14.54 13.07 -3.53
N ARG A 3 13.57 12.56 -2.78
CA ARG A 3 13.10 11.17 -2.87
C ARG A 3 11.94 11.08 -3.87
N PRO A 4 11.78 9.98 -4.63
CA PRO A 4 10.61 9.80 -5.48
C PRO A 4 9.29 9.84 -4.68
N ASP A 5 8.30 10.53 -5.22
CA ASP A 5 6.95 10.75 -4.68
C ASP A 5 5.86 10.01 -5.48
N LEU A 6 6.21 9.52 -6.67
CA LEU A 6 5.37 8.70 -7.55
C LEU A 6 5.98 7.32 -7.81
N GLN A 7 5.12 6.31 -7.96
CA GLN A 7 5.46 4.97 -8.44
C GLN A 7 4.60 4.63 -9.64
N LEU A 8 5.22 4.05 -10.68
CA LEU A 8 4.53 3.58 -11.87
C LEU A 8 4.47 2.04 -11.85
N HIS A 9 3.26 1.50 -11.97
CA HIS A 9 3.03 0.05 -12.09
C HIS A 9 2.71 -0.27 -13.54
N PHE A 10 3.69 -0.77 -14.28
CA PHE A 10 3.51 -1.23 -15.65
C PHE A 10 3.12 -2.71 -15.66
N VAL A 11 2.01 -3.05 -16.31
CA VAL A 11 1.47 -4.40 -16.37
C VAL A 11 1.20 -4.73 -17.83
N ILE A 12 1.68 -5.89 -18.29
CA ILE A 12 1.40 -6.42 -19.64
C ILE A 12 0.04 -7.13 -19.63
N ALA A 13 -1.00 -6.38 -19.24
CA ALA A 13 -2.39 -6.80 -19.26
C ALA A 13 -3.31 -5.56 -19.32
N ILE A 14 -4.53 -5.74 -19.80
CA ILE A 14 -5.58 -4.73 -19.68
C ILE A 14 -6.17 -4.84 -18.27
N THR A 15 -5.68 -4.02 -17.35
CA THR A 15 -6.17 -3.97 -15.96
C THR A 15 -7.25 -2.90 -15.83
N ASP A 16 -8.52 -3.32 -15.86
CA ASP A 16 -9.69 -2.44 -15.72
C ASP A 16 -10.54 -2.84 -14.51
N ASP A 17 -10.89 -1.85 -13.68
CA ASP A 17 -11.62 -2.04 -12.42
C ASP A 17 -11.06 -3.19 -11.56
N HIS A 18 -9.75 -3.18 -11.27
CA HIS A 18 -9.05 -4.26 -10.55
C HIS A 18 -9.24 -5.65 -11.18
N ALA A 19 -9.22 -5.69 -12.52
CA ALA A 19 -9.51 -6.87 -13.34
C ALA A 19 -10.93 -7.45 -13.17
N ARG A 20 -11.86 -6.72 -12.54
CA ARG A 20 -13.28 -7.09 -12.48
C ARG A 20 -13.99 -6.86 -13.80
N LYS A 21 -13.47 -5.96 -14.64
CA LYS A 21 -13.95 -5.75 -16.00
C LYS A 21 -12.98 -6.37 -17.00
N LEU A 22 -13.39 -7.50 -17.56
CA LEU A 22 -12.61 -8.25 -18.54
C LEU A 22 -12.71 -7.58 -19.92
N HIS A 23 -11.59 -7.56 -20.62
CA HIS A 23 -11.49 -7.11 -22.01
C HIS A 23 -10.96 -8.25 -22.87
N ALA A 24 -11.55 -8.43 -24.05
CA ALA A 24 -11.00 -9.34 -25.04
C ALA A 24 -9.77 -8.72 -25.71
N GLY A 25 -8.77 -9.55 -25.99
CA GLY A 25 -7.53 -9.14 -26.67
C GLY A 25 -6.34 -8.91 -25.73
N TYR A 26 -5.31 -8.26 -26.28
CA TYR A 26 -4.05 -8.01 -25.59
C TYR A 26 -3.85 -6.52 -25.38
N GLY A 27 -3.13 -6.17 -24.31
CA GLY A 27 -2.77 -4.79 -24.03
C GLY A 27 -1.86 -4.68 -22.82
N PHE A 28 -1.58 -3.45 -22.45
CA PHE A 28 -0.81 -3.12 -21.26
C PHE A 28 -1.45 -1.93 -20.54
N SER A 29 -1.18 -1.80 -19.26
CA SER A 29 -1.58 -0.66 -18.44
C SER A 29 -0.39 -0.10 -17.68
N CYS A 30 -0.46 1.18 -17.34
CA CYS A 30 0.52 1.83 -16.48
C CYS A 30 -0.22 2.67 -15.44
N HIS A 31 -0.17 2.23 -14.18
CA HIS A 31 -0.89 2.87 -13.08
C HIS A 31 0.03 3.82 -12.32
N VAL A 32 -0.45 5.02 -12.02
CA VAL A 32 0.26 6.05 -11.26
C VAL A 32 -0.16 5.98 -9.80
N CYS A 33 0.80 5.83 -8.89
CA CYS A 33 0.55 5.82 -7.46
C CYS A 33 1.31 6.97 -6.77
N VAL A 34 0.61 7.73 -5.92
CA VAL A 34 1.21 8.68 -4.98
C VAL A 34 1.72 7.91 -3.77
N LEU A 35 3.03 8.01 -3.51
CA LEU A 35 3.70 7.22 -2.48
C LEU A 35 3.50 7.76 -1.06
N ARG A 36 3.18 9.05 -0.92
CA ARG A 36 3.02 9.74 0.37
C ARG A 36 1.83 10.70 0.31
N PRO A 37 0.60 10.17 0.15
CA PRO A 37 -0.57 11.00 0.03
C PRO A 37 -0.79 11.84 1.30
N LYS A 38 -1.34 13.04 1.14
CA LYS A 38 -1.71 13.95 2.23
C LYS A 38 -3.15 13.76 2.69
N SER A 39 -4.03 13.32 1.80
CA SER A 39 -5.39 12.91 2.16
C SER A 39 -5.37 11.86 3.28
N ARG A 40 -6.31 11.96 4.22
CA ARG A 40 -6.43 11.03 5.35
C ARG A 40 -7.86 10.53 5.40
N GLY A 41 -8.05 9.23 5.46
CA GLY A 41 -9.37 8.61 5.63
C GLY A 41 -9.68 8.24 7.07
N GLU A 42 -10.79 7.53 7.25
CA GLU A 42 -11.19 6.92 8.52
C GLU A 42 -11.80 5.52 8.31
N VAL A 43 -11.70 4.71 9.36
CA VAL A 43 -12.41 3.43 9.49
C VAL A 43 -13.24 3.49 10.77
N ARG A 44 -14.55 3.24 10.68
CA ARG A 44 -15.50 3.38 11.78
C ARG A 44 -16.43 2.18 11.86
N LEU A 45 -16.97 1.93 13.05
CA LEU A 45 -18.07 0.99 13.21
C LEU A 45 -19.29 1.50 12.44
N ALA A 46 -19.98 0.58 11.76
CA ALA A 46 -21.26 0.90 11.12
C ALA A 46 -22.39 0.99 12.15
N ASP A 47 -22.34 0.11 13.16
CA ASP A 47 -23.30 -0.07 14.24
C ASP A 47 -22.63 -0.88 15.38
N ALA A 48 -23.42 -1.38 16.34
CA ALA A 48 -22.93 -2.15 17.49
C ALA A 48 -22.69 -3.65 17.20
N ASN A 49 -23.09 -4.16 16.04
CA ASN A 49 -22.91 -5.56 15.67
C ASN A 49 -21.48 -5.79 15.13
N PRO A 50 -20.64 -6.61 15.80
CA PRO A 50 -19.26 -6.84 15.36
C PRO A 50 -19.15 -7.59 14.01
N ALA A 51 -20.23 -8.23 13.54
CA ALA A 51 -20.27 -8.89 12.24
C ALA A 51 -20.60 -7.93 11.07
N SER A 52 -21.06 -6.71 11.37
CA SER A 52 -21.32 -5.70 10.33
C SER A 52 -20.01 -5.23 9.71
N ALA A 53 -20.00 -5.07 8.37
CA ALA A 53 -18.84 -4.51 7.67
C ALA A 53 -18.55 -3.09 8.19
N PRO A 54 -17.27 -2.73 8.42
CA PRO A 54 -16.93 -1.39 8.87
C PRO A 54 -17.22 -0.34 7.79
N ARG A 55 -17.47 0.89 8.21
CA ARG A 55 -17.50 2.05 7.32
C ARG A 55 -16.06 2.47 7.04
N ILE A 56 -15.67 2.41 5.78
CA ILE A 56 -14.33 2.78 5.31
C ILE A 56 -14.50 3.96 4.37
N ASP A 57 -13.96 5.12 4.75
CA ASP A 57 -13.89 6.29 3.89
C ASP A 57 -12.43 6.74 3.77
N PRO A 58 -11.73 6.39 2.68
CA PRO A 58 -10.36 6.83 2.44
C PRO A 58 -10.22 8.34 2.21
N ARG A 59 -11.32 9.05 1.87
CA ARG A 59 -11.34 10.45 1.45
C ARG A 59 -10.30 10.75 0.36
N PHE A 60 -10.24 9.90 -0.66
CA PHE A 60 -9.30 10.07 -1.77
C PHE A 60 -9.43 11.47 -2.38
N LEU A 61 -8.27 12.11 -2.63
CA LEU A 61 -8.18 13.45 -3.25
C LEU A 61 -8.82 14.57 -2.41
N SER A 62 -9.02 14.37 -1.11
CA SER A 62 -9.48 15.44 -0.20
C SER A 62 -8.44 16.53 -0.02
N ASP A 63 -7.15 16.17 -0.09
CA ASP A 63 -6.05 17.13 -0.15
C ASP A 63 -5.73 17.48 -1.61
N PRO A 64 -5.75 18.77 -2.00
CA PRO A 64 -5.53 19.17 -3.38
C PRO A 64 -4.13 18.84 -3.91
N GLU A 65 -3.12 18.68 -3.03
CA GLU A 65 -1.76 18.32 -3.46
C GLU A 65 -1.68 16.90 -4.02
N ASP A 66 -2.51 15.97 -3.53
CA ASP A 66 -2.56 14.61 -4.06
C ASP A 66 -3.06 14.60 -5.51
N LEU A 67 -4.09 15.40 -5.80
CA LEU A 67 -4.61 15.56 -7.16
C LEU A 67 -3.58 16.21 -8.08
N ALA A 68 -2.92 17.27 -7.63
CA ALA A 68 -1.89 17.96 -8.40
C ALA A 68 -0.73 17.01 -8.74
N LEU A 69 -0.27 16.21 -7.78
CA LEU A 69 0.80 15.23 -7.98
C LEU A 69 0.37 14.08 -8.91
N LEU A 70 -0.86 13.57 -8.77
CA LEU A 70 -1.41 12.57 -9.70
C LEU A 70 -1.48 13.09 -11.13
N LEU A 71 -1.95 14.32 -11.34
CA LEU A 71 -2.00 14.93 -12.66
C LEU A 71 -0.60 14.99 -13.30
N GLN A 72 0.43 15.38 -12.55
CA GLN A 72 1.81 15.36 -13.04
C GLN A 72 2.26 13.93 -13.41
N GLY A 73 1.92 12.94 -12.59
CA GLY A 73 2.23 11.55 -12.85
C GLY A 73 1.53 10.98 -14.09
N VAL A 74 0.26 11.35 -14.32
CA VAL A 74 -0.50 10.97 -15.52
C VAL A 74 0.14 11.57 -16.77
N LYS A 75 0.50 12.87 -16.75
CA LYS A 75 1.16 13.53 -17.88
C LYS A 75 2.51 12.88 -18.21
N LYS A 76 3.32 12.56 -17.19
CA LYS A 76 4.58 11.81 -17.37
C LYS A 76 4.35 10.43 -17.95
N THR A 77 3.36 9.70 -17.43
CA THR A 77 3.03 8.35 -17.89
C THR A 77 2.58 8.38 -19.34
N ARG A 78 1.71 9.31 -19.74
CA ARG A 78 1.32 9.48 -21.15
C ARG A 78 2.52 9.70 -22.06
N GLY A 79 3.44 10.60 -21.68
CA GLY A 79 4.68 10.80 -22.44
C GLY A 79 5.53 9.53 -22.60
N ILE A 80 5.63 8.70 -21.55
CA ILE A 80 6.32 7.40 -21.63
C ILE A 80 5.57 6.44 -22.55
N MET A 81 4.23 6.35 -22.42
CA MET A 81 3.40 5.45 -23.21
C MET A 81 3.34 5.86 -24.70
N GLU A 82 3.53 7.14 -25.01
CA GLU A 82 3.58 7.70 -26.37
C GLU A 82 4.94 7.45 -27.07
N ALA A 83 5.99 7.08 -26.33
CA ALA A 83 7.34 6.90 -26.86
C ALA A 83 7.43 5.86 -28.00
N ALA A 84 8.38 6.08 -28.92
CA ALA A 84 8.55 5.28 -30.14
C ALA A 84 8.71 3.76 -29.90
N PRO A 85 9.43 3.26 -28.88
CA PRO A 85 9.56 1.83 -28.63
C PRO A 85 8.24 1.11 -28.34
N LEU A 86 7.24 1.83 -27.83
CA LEU A 86 5.91 1.28 -27.53
C LEU A 86 4.92 1.43 -28.69
N ALA A 87 5.28 2.16 -29.76
CA ALA A 87 4.35 2.50 -30.83
C ALA A 87 3.71 1.28 -31.51
N LYS A 88 4.48 0.19 -31.72
CA LYS A 88 3.97 -1.05 -32.33
C LYS A 88 3.03 -1.86 -31.43
N TYR A 89 3.04 -1.61 -30.13
CA TYR A 89 2.20 -2.32 -29.15
C TYR A 89 1.00 -1.48 -28.71
N ARG A 90 1.07 -0.16 -28.90
CA ARG A 90 0.04 0.77 -28.50
C ARG A 90 -1.13 0.71 -29.47
N GLN A 91 -2.29 0.34 -28.93
CA GLN A 91 -3.58 0.46 -29.59
C GLN A 91 -4.34 1.67 -29.02
N ARG A 92 -5.66 1.72 -29.21
CA ARG A 92 -6.51 2.77 -28.65
C ARG A 92 -6.47 2.75 -27.11
N GLU A 93 -6.25 3.91 -26.50
CA GLU A 93 -6.41 4.08 -25.05
C GLU A 93 -7.88 3.95 -24.63
N LEU A 94 -8.14 3.30 -23.50
CA LEU A 94 -9.52 3.03 -23.06
C LEU A 94 -10.24 4.27 -22.52
N TYR A 95 -9.53 5.18 -21.85
CA TYR A 95 -10.16 6.24 -21.04
C TYR A 95 -9.66 7.65 -21.31
N THR A 96 -8.43 7.80 -21.78
CA THR A 96 -7.78 9.11 -21.96
C THR A 96 -7.56 9.48 -23.42
N ALA A 97 -8.04 8.66 -24.36
CA ALA A 97 -7.92 8.88 -25.80
C ALA A 97 -8.45 10.25 -26.26
N ASP A 98 -9.51 10.74 -25.62
CA ASP A 98 -10.18 12.01 -25.97
C ASP A 98 -9.81 13.18 -25.04
N ALA A 99 -8.97 12.95 -24.03
CA ALA A 99 -8.53 14.03 -23.16
C ALA A 99 -7.56 14.95 -23.92
N ARG A 100 -7.86 16.25 -23.96
CA ARG A 100 -7.11 17.30 -24.65
C ARG A 100 -6.61 18.41 -23.71
N SER A 101 -7.08 18.45 -22.47
CA SER A 101 -6.63 19.41 -21.46
C SER A 101 -6.31 18.78 -20.10
N ASP A 102 -5.69 19.54 -19.21
CA ASP A 102 -5.44 19.12 -17.82
C ASP A 102 -6.77 18.93 -17.07
N GLU A 103 -7.81 19.71 -17.39
CA GLU A 103 -9.16 19.54 -16.83
C GLU A 103 -9.78 18.20 -17.25
N ASP A 104 -9.58 17.77 -18.49
CA ASP A 104 -10.05 16.46 -18.96
C ASP A 104 -9.38 15.34 -18.18
N LEU A 105 -8.06 15.43 -17.98
CA LEU A 105 -7.29 14.48 -17.19
C LEU A 105 -7.74 14.47 -15.73
N VAL A 106 -7.99 15.64 -15.13
CA VAL A 106 -8.52 15.74 -13.76
C VAL A 106 -9.88 15.07 -13.63
N ARG A 107 -10.78 15.25 -14.61
CA ARG A 107 -12.08 14.53 -14.61
C ARG A 107 -11.88 13.02 -14.67
N GLN A 108 -10.94 12.54 -15.48
CA GLN A 108 -10.60 11.12 -15.54
C GLN A 108 -10.01 10.60 -14.21
N ILE A 109 -9.11 11.36 -13.59
CA ILE A 109 -8.52 11.03 -12.28
C ILE A 109 -9.63 10.93 -11.22
N ARG A 110 -10.50 11.94 -11.10
CA ARG A 110 -11.57 11.92 -10.10
C ARG A 110 -12.56 10.76 -10.29
N ALA A 111 -12.80 10.36 -11.54
CA ALA A 111 -13.72 9.26 -11.85
C ALA A 111 -13.12 7.86 -11.61
N ARG A 112 -11.79 7.73 -11.50
CA ARG A 112 -11.09 6.44 -11.58
C ARG A 112 -9.99 6.23 -10.55
N ALA A 113 -9.59 7.26 -9.81
CA ALA A 113 -8.62 7.13 -8.74
C ALA A 113 -9.16 6.15 -7.69
N ASP A 114 -8.33 5.17 -7.35
CA ASP A 114 -8.68 4.12 -6.40
C ASP A 114 -7.40 3.62 -5.71
N THR A 115 -7.55 2.66 -4.81
CA THR A 115 -6.49 2.07 -4.01
C THR A 115 -5.61 1.10 -4.79
N ILE A 116 -4.34 0.99 -4.40
CA ILE A 116 -3.46 -0.14 -4.73
C ILE A 116 -3.34 -1.14 -3.56
N TYR A 117 -4.32 -1.14 -2.66
CA TYR A 117 -4.46 -2.07 -1.54
C TYR A 117 -3.42 -1.92 -0.42
N HIS A 118 -2.99 -0.70 -0.12
CA HIS A 118 -2.03 -0.40 0.95
C HIS A 118 -2.59 0.50 2.07
N PRO A 119 -3.73 0.15 2.73
CA PRO A 119 -4.21 0.92 3.87
C PRO A 119 -3.27 0.78 5.08
N VAL A 120 -3.03 1.89 5.79
CA VAL A 120 -2.17 1.95 6.98
C VAL A 120 -2.69 2.99 7.98
N GLY A 121 -2.14 3.00 9.20
CA GLY A 121 -2.23 4.15 10.12
C GLY A 121 -3.48 4.29 10.98
N THR A 122 -4.44 3.37 10.89
CA THR A 122 -5.67 3.38 11.70
C THR A 122 -5.43 3.15 13.20
N CYS A 123 -4.30 2.54 13.58
CA CYS A 123 -3.85 2.40 14.96
C CYS A 123 -2.41 2.91 15.13
N ARG A 124 -2.09 4.05 14.53
CA ARG A 124 -0.71 4.54 14.41
C ARG A 124 0.05 4.60 15.75
N MET A 125 1.32 4.23 15.69
CA MET A 125 2.28 4.53 16.76
C MET A 125 2.62 6.02 16.81
N GLY A 126 3.11 6.49 17.96
CA GLY A 126 3.59 7.86 18.11
C GLY A 126 4.40 8.08 19.38
N ALA A 127 4.97 9.29 19.52
CA ALA A 127 5.73 9.71 20.69
C ALA A 127 4.84 9.78 21.95
N PRO A 128 5.39 9.71 23.18
CA PRO A 128 4.58 9.69 24.41
C PRO A 128 3.57 10.84 24.54
N ASN A 129 3.91 12.01 24.03
CA ASN A 129 3.07 13.22 24.04
C ASN A 129 2.15 13.36 22.81
N ASP A 130 2.12 12.40 21.90
CA ASP A 130 1.25 12.41 20.74
C ASP A 130 -0.16 11.93 21.10
N ALA A 131 -1.09 12.88 21.23
CA ALA A 131 -2.47 12.61 21.64
C ALA A 131 -3.27 11.76 20.62
N GLY A 132 -2.86 11.74 19.34
CA GLY A 132 -3.55 10.98 18.30
C GLY A 132 -2.99 9.58 18.05
N ALA A 133 -2.01 9.14 18.83
CA ALA A 133 -1.40 7.82 18.70
C ALA A 133 -2.19 6.77 19.50
N VAL A 134 -2.41 5.60 18.90
CA VAL A 134 -3.13 4.48 19.52
C VAL A 134 -2.17 3.56 20.27
N VAL A 135 -0.97 3.36 19.71
CA VAL A 135 0.08 2.56 20.33
C VAL A 135 1.33 3.39 20.62
N ASP A 136 2.17 2.91 21.52
CA ASP A 136 3.49 3.50 21.79
C ASP A 136 4.56 3.00 20.79
N PRO A 137 5.81 3.49 20.85
CA PRO A 137 6.89 3.01 19.97
C PRO A 137 7.29 1.54 20.14
N ARG A 138 6.73 0.83 21.13
CA ARG A 138 6.88 -0.61 21.36
C ARG A 138 5.59 -1.37 21.03
N LEU A 139 4.68 -0.72 20.30
CA LEU A 139 3.40 -1.24 19.80
C LEU A 139 2.41 -1.65 20.89
N ARG A 140 2.60 -1.16 22.11
CA ARG A 140 1.67 -1.39 23.23
C ARG A 140 0.50 -0.42 23.11
N VAL A 141 -0.72 -0.93 23.27
CA VAL A 141 -1.92 -0.10 23.27
C VAL A 141 -1.88 0.82 24.47
N ARG A 142 -2.13 2.12 24.24
CA ARG A 142 -2.11 3.11 25.31
C ARG A 142 -3.33 2.95 26.21
N GLY A 143 -3.10 2.96 27.52
CA GLY A 143 -4.16 2.82 28.53
C GLY A 143 -4.65 1.37 28.75
N ILE A 144 -4.08 0.37 28.08
CA ILE A 144 -4.43 -1.04 28.27
C ILE A 144 -3.15 -1.85 28.45
N GLU A 145 -3.02 -2.50 29.60
CA GLU A 145 -1.89 -3.38 29.89
C GLU A 145 -2.03 -4.72 29.16
N GLY A 146 -0.90 -5.33 28.79
CA GLY A 146 -0.87 -6.65 28.16
C GLY A 146 -1.35 -6.71 26.70
N LEU A 147 -1.76 -5.58 26.09
CA LEU A 147 -2.27 -5.55 24.71
C LEU A 147 -1.32 -4.85 23.73
N ARG A 148 -1.15 -5.42 22.54
CA ARG A 148 -0.38 -4.86 21.42
C ARG A 148 -1.15 -4.95 20.11
N VAL A 149 -0.82 -4.07 19.16
CA VAL A 149 -1.25 -4.16 17.74
C VAL A 149 -0.01 -4.35 16.88
N VAL A 150 0.01 -5.37 16.03
CA VAL A 150 1.19 -5.72 15.22
C VAL A 150 0.77 -6.01 13.79
N ASP A 151 0.57 -4.97 13.00
CA ASP A 151 0.17 -5.04 11.59
C ASP A 151 0.50 -3.71 10.86
N ALA A 152 -0.07 -3.46 9.69
CA ALA A 152 0.15 -2.22 8.96
C ALA A 152 -0.55 -0.97 9.58
N SER A 153 -1.53 -1.18 10.46
CA SER A 153 -2.28 -0.08 11.09
C SER A 153 -1.41 0.78 12.00
N VAL A 154 -0.29 0.25 12.51
CA VAL A 154 0.60 1.00 13.41
C VAL A 154 1.53 1.96 12.67
N MET A 155 1.65 1.87 11.35
CA MET A 155 2.51 2.78 10.58
C MET A 155 1.97 4.22 10.69
N PRO A 156 2.76 5.20 11.16
CA PRO A 156 2.26 6.57 11.36
C PRO A 156 1.94 7.29 10.05
N THR A 157 2.65 6.93 8.98
CA THR A 157 2.43 7.41 7.62
C THR A 157 2.73 6.28 6.63
N LEU A 158 2.18 6.40 5.42
CA LEU A 158 2.44 5.43 4.36
C LEU A 158 3.92 5.43 3.98
N ILE A 159 4.49 4.23 3.88
CA ILE A 159 5.85 4.02 3.42
C ILE A 159 5.86 4.15 1.89
N GLY A 160 6.91 4.76 1.34
CA GLY A 160 7.03 4.95 -0.11
C GLY A 160 7.37 3.66 -0.84
N GLY A 161 6.40 2.75 -0.93
CA GLY A 161 6.47 1.45 -1.59
C GLY A 161 5.36 0.52 -1.09
N ASN A 162 5.44 -0.75 -1.48
CA ASN A 162 4.45 -1.75 -1.08
C ASN A 162 4.56 -2.09 0.41
N THR A 163 3.41 -2.27 1.09
CA THR A 163 3.35 -2.37 2.56
C THR A 163 3.59 -3.77 3.12
N ASN A 164 3.64 -4.80 2.27
CA ASN A 164 3.84 -6.18 2.72
C ASN A 164 5.16 -6.37 3.48
N ALA A 165 6.30 -6.08 2.86
CA ALA A 165 7.61 -6.26 3.49
C ALA A 165 7.80 -5.41 4.77
N PRO A 166 7.39 -4.13 4.80
CA PRO A 166 7.37 -3.38 6.06
C PRO A 166 6.49 -3.98 7.16
N THR A 167 5.33 -4.56 6.81
CA THR A 167 4.44 -5.21 7.78
C THR A 167 5.10 -6.45 8.39
N VAL A 168 5.75 -7.27 7.57
CA VAL A 168 6.55 -8.42 8.04
C VAL A 168 7.66 -7.95 8.97
N MET A 169 8.38 -6.89 8.60
CA MET A 169 9.45 -6.34 9.46
C MET A 169 8.92 -5.85 10.81
N ILE A 170 7.77 -5.16 10.83
CA ILE A 170 7.11 -4.75 12.07
C ILE A 170 6.80 -5.96 12.96
N ALA A 171 6.31 -7.05 12.37
CA ALA A 171 6.02 -8.29 13.09
C ALA A 171 7.28 -8.94 13.68
N GLU A 172 8.35 -9.08 12.89
CA GLU A 172 9.64 -9.61 13.34
C GLU A 172 10.19 -8.78 14.51
N ARG A 173 10.16 -7.45 14.37
CA ARG A 173 10.65 -6.54 15.42
C ARG A 173 9.82 -6.63 16.70
N ALA A 174 8.50 -6.80 16.58
CA ALA A 174 7.63 -6.98 17.72
C ALA A 174 7.89 -8.32 18.44
N ALA A 175 8.14 -9.38 17.67
CA ALA A 175 8.49 -10.70 18.21
C ALA A 175 9.78 -10.65 19.03
N ASP A 176 10.81 -9.93 18.57
CA ASP A 176 12.06 -9.71 19.34
C ASP A 176 11.79 -9.05 20.69
N TRP A 177 10.95 -8.02 20.72
CA TRP A 177 10.59 -7.36 21.99
C TRP A 177 9.78 -8.25 22.93
N MET A 178 9.01 -9.19 22.39
CA MET A 178 8.16 -10.10 23.16
C MET A 178 8.91 -11.30 23.72
N ARG A 179 9.91 -11.81 22.99
CA ARG A 179 10.71 -12.97 23.43
C ARG A 179 11.57 -12.67 24.66
N GLY A 180 11.88 -11.39 24.92
CA GLY A 180 12.86 -11.02 25.94
C GLY A 180 14.27 -11.51 25.59
N PRO A 181 15.27 -11.33 26.46
CA PRO A 181 16.56 -12.00 26.27
C PRO A 181 16.36 -13.53 26.21
N PRO A 182 17.23 -14.27 25.49
CA PRO A 182 17.13 -15.72 25.43
C PRO A 182 17.08 -16.30 26.85
N ARG A 183 16.08 -17.14 27.12
CA ARG A 183 15.89 -17.79 28.43
C ARG A 183 17.02 -18.76 28.80
N PHE A 184 17.95 -19.02 27.88
CA PHE A 184 19.13 -19.88 28.05
C PHE A 184 20.43 -19.06 28.03
N ALA A 185 20.51 -18.01 28.83
CA ALA A 185 21.77 -17.32 29.15
C ALA A 185 22.04 -17.34 30.66
N ALA A 186 21.81 -18.50 31.28
CA ALA A 186 22.47 -18.91 32.51
C ALA A 186 23.06 -20.30 32.23
N GLU A 187 24.37 -20.44 32.47
CA GLU A 187 25.23 -21.60 32.17
C GLU A 187 25.64 -21.79 30.70
N ALA A 188 26.58 -20.95 30.24
CA ALA A 188 27.58 -21.43 29.30
C ALA A 188 28.84 -21.82 30.09
N ASP A 189 29.03 -23.12 30.31
CA ASP A 189 30.31 -23.70 30.70
C ASP A 189 31.35 -23.40 29.60
N PRO A 190 32.51 -22.81 29.92
CA PRO A 190 33.54 -22.45 28.93
C PRO A 190 34.14 -23.63 28.15
N ALA A 191 33.77 -24.89 28.44
CA ALA A 191 34.38 -26.08 27.85
C ALA A 191 33.88 -26.50 26.43
N THR A 192 32.83 -25.91 25.86
CA THR A 192 32.23 -26.40 24.59
C THR A 192 32.48 -25.54 23.33
N ARG A 193 33.66 -24.91 23.22
CA ARG A 193 34.11 -24.35 21.93
C ARG A 193 34.63 -25.45 20.99
N GLY A 194 33.71 -26.18 20.38
CA GLY A 194 33.95 -27.08 19.24
C GLY A 194 33.69 -26.38 17.89
N GLN A 195 34.57 -26.63 16.92
CA GLN A 195 34.71 -26.03 15.59
C GLN A 195 33.42 -25.70 14.81
N ALA A 196 33.47 -24.56 14.12
CA ALA A 196 32.44 -24.14 13.15
C ALA A 196 32.50 -25.00 11.87
N PRO A 197 31.37 -25.51 11.36
CA PRO A 197 31.33 -26.16 10.06
C PRO A 197 31.37 -25.13 8.93
N SER A 198 32.12 -25.43 7.87
CA SER A 198 32.22 -24.61 6.66
C SER A 198 30.93 -24.70 5.84
N THR A 199 30.42 -23.55 5.39
CA THR A 199 29.25 -23.49 4.50
C THR A 199 29.66 -22.96 3.13
N SER A 200 29.43 -23.77 2.10
CA SER A 200 29.48 -23.35 0.69
C SER A 200 28.20 -22.58 0.32
N PRO A 201 28.22 -21.62 -0.64
CA PRO A 201 27.07 -20.78 -0.91
C PRO A 201 26.03 -21.49 -1.79
N ALA A 202 24.75 -21.36 -1.41
CA ALA A 202 23.61 -21.79 -2.23
C ALA A 202 23.31 -20.75 -3.34
N PRO A 203 22.79 -21.17 -4.51
CA PRO A 203 22.47 -20.26 -5.61
C PRO A 203 21.20 -19.45 -5.35
N ALA A 204 21.17 -18.24 -5.89
CA ALA A 204 20.08 -17.27 -5.74
C ALA A 204 18.82 -17.67 -6.52
N THR A 205 17.68 -17.72 -5.84
CA THR A 205 16.33 -17.85 -6.44
C THR A 205 15.77 -16.49 -6.81
N ALA A 206 15.19 -16.39 -8.02
CA ALA A 206 14.52 -15.19 -8.54
C ALA A 206 13.24 -14.83 -7.75
N PRO A 207 12.80 -13.55 -7.73
CA PRO A 207 11.62 -13.14 -6.97
C PRO A 207 10.33 -13.56 -7.69
N ALA A 208 9.40 -14.13 -6.92
CA ALA A 208 8.04 -14.45 -7.35
C ALA A 208 7.23 -13.18 -7.61
N ALA A 209 6.52 -13.15 -8.74
CA ALA A 209 5.56 -12.11 -9.07
C ALA A 209 4.36 -12.16 -8.09
N ALA A 210 4.08 -11.05 -7.43
CA ALA A 210 2.92 -10.91 -6.56
C ALA A 210 1.64 -10.77 -7.40
N THR A 211 0.89 -11.85 -7.54
CA THR A 211 -0.54 -11.82 -7.90
C THR A 211 -1.32 -11.27 -6.70
N ALA A 212 -1.79 -10.03 -6.79
CA ALA A 212 -2.77 -9.49 -5.85
C ALA A 212 -4.12 -10.17 -6.11
N ALA A 213 -4.57 -10.99 -5.15
CA ALA A 213 -5.88 -11.62 -5.17
C ALA A 213 -6.98 -10.58 -4.88
N ALA A 214 -8.04 -10.66 -5.68
CA ALA A 214 -9.26 -9.89 -5.57
C ALA A 214 -9.99 -10.13 -4.23
N GLY A 215 -10.55 -9.08 -3.64
CA GLY A 215 -11.37 -9.24 -2.44
C GLY A 215 -11.82 -7.97 -1.72
N PHE A 216 -12.23 -6.91 -2.43
CA PHE A 216 -13.02 -5.85 -1.79
C PHE A 216 -14.13 -5.37 -2.73
N ARG A 217 -15.38 -5.66 -2.37
CA ARG A 217 -16.58 -5.10 -3.01
C ARG A 217 -16.89 -3.76 -2.33
N ALA A 218 -16.65 -2.65 -3.03
CA ALA A 218 -17.21 -1.38 -2.63
C ALA A 218 -18.76 -1.44 -2.79
N PRO A 219 -19.55 -0.84 -1.87
CA PRO A 219 -20.99 -0.77 -2.03
C PRO A 219 -21.33 0.12 -3.24
N ALA A 220 -22.26 -0.35 -4.06
CA ALA A 220 -22.77 0.40 -5.21
C ALA A 220 -23.38 1.72 -4.73
N ALA A 221 -22.98 2.83 -5.36
CA ALA A 221 -23.64 4.11 -5.19
C ALA A 221 -25.12 3.97 -5.61
N GLY A 222 -26.03 4.08 -4.64
CA GLY A 222 -27.46 4.04 -4.86
C GLY A 222 -27.87 5.16 -5.82
N ARG A 223 -28.53 4.80 -6.90
CA ARG A 223 -29.25 5.76 -7.76
C ARG A 223 -30.47 6.24 -6.97
N SER A 224 -30.46 7.48 -6.50
CA SER A 224 -31.69 8.15 -6.09
C SER A 224 -32.43 8.60 -7.35
N GLY A 225 -33.56 7.96 -7.63
CA GLY A 225 -34.55 8.46 -8.56
C GLY A 225 -35.42 9.52 -7.89
N SER A 226 -35.63 10.63 -8.60
CA SER A 226 -36.90 11.35 -8.74
C SER A 226 -36.79 12.22 -9.98
#